data_AF-A0ABD1BUJ2-F1
#
_entry.id   AF-A0ABD1BUJ2-F1
#
_cell.length_a   1.000
_cell.length_b   1.000
_cell.length_c   1.000
_cell.angle_alpha   90.00
_cell.angle_beta   90.00
_cell.angle_gamma   90.00
#
_symmetry.space_group_name_H-M   'P 1'
#
loop_
_entity.id
_entity.type
_entity.pdbx_description
1 polymer ?
#
loop_
_entity_poly.entity_id
_entity_poly.type
_entity_poly.pdbx_seq_one_letter_code
_entity_poly.pdbx_strand_id
1 'polypeptide(L)'
;MEWFLVCHGMVTLTVVVSFLCGQWPIFNNTPIQWIHHFLTFAAYDYFLRFVAFVFGAKGTDLILSIEYFFCYRPNPLLQIIYLAIVGSTYFLTAKSCFTFIPGYYIGEVHKYTSFVAVIVGVVLFILTSFCDPGTVNAKNVSQYISAYPYDDIIYSKKECSTCKIPKPARSKHCSICNRCVARFDHHCGWMNNCIGEKNTKYFMAFLLWHFLLCLYGTIAIGFILAGRVKELRIVHVLTMYYGIENSFRGLAPRVLQWLVGTYNTQILLVVFLALISLLLAGFFAYHLNLCLTNTTTNEKFKWREYMSLQKKISEAKESAAALKAGMTNIELEHSVERKWRGLWRRSEAKAKVIIANRNLYDKGNFENISEIVFPLSSRQSFCQTNQKSE
;
A
#
# COMPACT_ATOMS: atom_id res chain seq x y z
N MET A 1 -19.84 -18.16 27.40
CA MET A 1 -19.02 -16.94 27.25
C MET A 1 -17.87 -17.16 26.25
N GLU A 2 -17.16 -18.31 26.29
CA GLU A 2 -16.07 -18.63 25.35
C GLU A 2 -16.50 -18.71 23.88
N TRP A 3 -17.62 -19.39 23.57
CA TRP A 3 -18.14 -19.48 22.19
C TRP A 3 -18.52 -18.11 21.60
N PHE A 4 -18.99 -17.18 22.42
CA PHE A 4 -19.29 -15.82 21.96
C PHE A 4 -18.02 -15.08 21.52
N LEU A 5 -16.92 -15.25 22.28
CA LEU A 5 -15.63 -14.67 21.95
C LEU A 5 -15.03 -15.30 20.68
N VAL A 6 -15.18 -16.61 20.51
CA VAL A 6 -14.75 -17.32 19.29
C VAL A 6 -15.57 -16.85 18.08
N CYS A 7 -16.89 -16.80 18.19
CA CYS A 7 -17.76 -16.30 17.12
C CYS A 7 -17.42 -14.84 16.76
N HIS A 8 -17.26 -13.97 17.77
CA HIS A 8 -16.86 -12.59 17.57
C HIS A 8 -15.49 -12.48 16.89
N GLY A 9 -14.51 -13.28 17.32
CA GLY A 9 -13.18 -13.36 16.73
C GLY A 9 -13.22 -13.80 15.27
N MET A 10 -14.03 -14.82 14.95
CA MET A 10 -14.23 -15.28 13.57
C MET A 10 -14.88 -14.21 12.70
N VAL A 11 -15.95 -13.57 13.18
CA VAL A 11 -16.62 -12.47 12.45
C VAL A 11 -15.65 -11.31 12.20
N THR A 12 -14.92 -10.89 13.23
CA THR A 12 -13.91 -9.82 13.12
C THR A 12 -12.83 -10.19 12.11
N LEU A 13 -12.32 -11.42 12.17
CA LEU A 13 -11.32 -11.90 11.23
C LEU A 13 -11.86 -11.91 9.80
N THR A 14 -13.09 -12.37 9.57
CA THR A 14 -13.72 -12.34 8.25
C THR A 14 -13.85 -10.91 7.73
N VAL A 15 -14.33 -9.97 8.55
CA VAL A 15 -14.43 -8.55 8.16
C VAL A 15 -13.06 -7.98 7.80
N VAL A 16 -12.04 -8.23 8.61
CA VAL A 16 -10.66 -7.76 8.37
C VAL A 16 -10.08 -8.36 7.09
N VAL A 17 -10.22 -9.68 6.89
CA VAL A 17 -9.74 -10.37 5.68
C VAL A 17 -10.48 -9.88 4.44
N SER A 18 -11.79 -9.70 4.51
CA SER A 18 -12.58 -9.12 3.43
C SER A 18 -12.14 -7.69 3.10
N PHE A 19 -11.95 -6.85 4.11
CA PHE A 19 -11.49 -5.48 3.91
C PHE A 19 -10.10 -5.43 3.23
N LEU A 20 -9.13 -6.21 3.72
CA LEU A 20 -7.75 -6.19 3.23
C LEU A 20 -7.55 -6.92 1.90
N CYS A 21 -8.19 -8.07 1.72
CA CYS A 21 -7.88 -9.00 0.62
C CYS A 21 -9.02 -9.14 -0.40
N GLY A 22 -10.21 -8.61 -0.13
CA GLY A 22 -11.41 -8.90 -0.95
C GLY A 22 -11.38 -8.40 -2.40
N GLN A 23 -10.41 -7.56 -2.78
CA GLN A 23 -10.17 -7.20 -4.20
C GLN A 23 -9.34 -8.22 -4.98
N TRP A 24 -8.79 -9.24 -4.33
CA TRP A 24 -7.90 -10.19 -5.00
C TRP A 24 -8.68 -11.09 -5.97
N PRO A 25 -8.08 -11.47 -7.12
CA PRO A 25 -8.77 -12.28 -8.12
C PRO A 25 -9.32 -13.62 -7.59
N ILE A 26 -8.69 -14.17 -6.55
CA ILE A 26 -9.13 -15.41 -5.90
C ILE A 26 -10.51 -15.29 -5.22
N PHE A 27 -10.94 -14.08 -4.88
CA PHE A 27 -12.22 -13.81 -4.22
C PHE A 27 -13.29 -13.30 -5.19
N ASN A 28 -13.04 -13.29 -6.50
CA ASN A 28 -14.04 -12.87 -7.48
C ASN A 28 -15.31 -13.73 -7.39
N ASN A 29 -16.47 -13.08 -7.30
CA ASN A 29 -17.80 -13.64 -7.10
C ASN A 29 -17.99 -14.42 -5.80
N THR A 30 -17.19 -14.12 -4.76
CA THR A 30 -17.33 -14.73 -3.42
C THR A 30 -17.97 -13.75 -2.42
N PRO A 31 -18.51 -14.26 -1.29
CA PRO A 31 -19.01 -13.41 -0.21
C PRO A 31 -17.96 -12.43 0.32
N ILE A 32 -16.68 -12.81 0.29
CA ILE A 32 -15.56 -11.96 0.74
C ILE A 32 -15.44 -10.71 -0.14
N GLN A 33 -15.58 -10.84 -1.46
CA GLN A 33 -15.60 -9.68 -2.37
C GLN A 33 -16.85 -8.83 -2.16
N TRP A 34 -18.01 -9.45 -1.90
CA TRP A 34 -19.23 -8.70 -1.61
C TRP A 34 -19.09 -7.87 -0.32
N ILE A 35 -18.58 -8.46 0.76
CA ILE A 35 -18.29 -7.76 2.02
C ILE A 35 -17.29 -6.62 1.76
N HIS A 36 -16.24 -6.87 0.98
CA HIS A 36 -15.30 -5.83 0.59
C HIS A 36 -15.98 -4.66 -0.13
N HIS A 37 -16.75 -4.93 -1.18
CA HIS A 37 -17.48 -3.90 -1.92
C HIS A 37 -18.47 -3.14 -1.03
N PHE A 38 -19.14 -3.85 -0.12
CA PHE A 38 -20.02 -3.23 0.86
C PHE A 38 -19.26 -2.27 1.77
N LEU A 39 -18.18 -2.72 2.40
CA LEU A 39 -17.39 -1.90 3.34
C LEU A 39 -16.70 -0.71 2.66
N THR A 40 -16.27 -0.86 1.40
CA THR A 40 -15.45 0.15 0.72
C THR A 40 -16.26 1.16 -0.09
N PHE A 41 -17.39 0.75 -0.66
CA PHE A 41 -18.18 1.62 -1.54
C PHE A 41 -19.64 1.71 -1.08
N ALA A 42 -20.32 0.58 -0.89
CA ALA A 42 -21.77 0.61 -0.70
C ALA A 42 -22.17 1.25 0.63
N ALA A 43 -21.46 0.96 1.72
CA ALA A 43 -21.74 1.54 3.04
C ALA A 43 -21.65 3.06 3.03
N TYR A 44 -20.67 3.62 2.32
CA TYR A 44 -20.54 5.07 2.14
C TYR A 44 -21.66 5.65 1.29
N ASP A 45 -22.02 4.99 0.17
CA ASP A 45 -23.13 5.43 -0.67
C ASP A 45 -24.47 5.39 0.08
N TYR A 46 -24.75 4.32 0.84
CA TYR A 46 -25.93 4.24 1.71
C TYR A 46 -25.92 5.33 2.79
N PHE A 47 -24.76 5.63 3.39
CA PHE A 47 -24.63 6.72 4.33
C PHE A 47 -24.95 8.07 3.69
N LEU A 48 -24.41 8.37 2.51
CA LEU A 48 -24.71 9.62 1.79
C LEU A 48 -26.19 9.72 1.42
N ARG A 49 -26.82 8.63 0.98
CA ARG A 49 -28.27 8.58 0.70
C ARG A 49 -29.10 8.79 1.96
N PHE A 50 -28.67 8.22 3.09
CA PHE A 50 -29.31 8.43 4.38
C PHE A 50 -29.19 9.90 4.83
N VAL A 51 -28.01 10.50 4.71
CA VAL A 51 -27.80 11.92 4.98
C VAL A 51 -28.66 12.80 4.06
N ALA A 52 -28.74 12.47 2.76
CA ALA A 52 -29.60 13.16 1.82
C ALA A 52 -31.08 13.05 2.19
N PHE A 53 -31.52 11.89 2.69
CA PHE A 53 -32.89 11.65 3.13
C PHE A 53 -33.23 12.46 4.39
N VAL A 54 -32.33 12.51 5.39
CA VAL A 54 -32.58 13.17 6.68
C VAL A 54 -32.34 14.68 6.63
N PHE A 55 -31.26 15.11 5.96
CA PHE A 55 -30.76 16.48 5.99
C PHE A 55 -30.86 17.20 4.63
N GLY A 56 -31.37 16.54 3.60
CA GLY A 56 -31.47 17.08 2.25
C GLY A 56 -30.12 17.31 1.57
N ALA A 57 -30.14 18.05 0.46
CA ALA A 57 -28.93 18.37 -0.31
C ALA A 57 -27.85 19.08 0.53
N LYS A 58 -28.25 19.98 1.45
CA LYS A 58 -27.31 20.71 2.31
C LYS A 58 -26.46 19.78 3.19
N GLY A 59 -27.06 18.70 3.72
CA GLY A 59 -26.33 17.72 4.53
C GLY A 59 -25.32 16.95 3.68
N THR A 60 -25.74 16.50 2.50
CA THR A 60 -24.86 15.78 1.56
C THR A 60 -23.72 16.67 1.09
N ASP A 61 -24.00 17.93 0.72
CA ASP A 61 -23.00 18.91 0.27
C ASP A 61 -21.98 19.22 1.37
N LEU A 62 -22.41 19.25 2.64
CA LEU A 62 -21.50 19.40 3.78
C LEU A 62 -20.56 18.19 3.89
N ILE A 63 -21.08 16.96 3.84
CA ILE A 63 -20.26 15.75 3.89
C ILE A 63 -19.28 15.70 2.71
N LEU A 64 -19.74 15.99 1.50
CA LEU A 64 -18.90 16.04 0.31
C LEU A 64 -17.86 17.15 0.38
N SER A 65 -18.19 18.30 0.99
CA SER A 65 -17.22 19.38 1.23
C SER A 65 -16.14 18.98 2.23
N ILE A 66 -16.52 18.24 3.27
CA ILE A 66 -15.60 17.67 4.25
C ILE A 66 -14.69 16.63 3.59
N GLU A 67 -15.26 15.71 2.80
CA GLU A 67 -14.50 14.73 2.02
C GLU A 67 -13.54 15.43 1.06
N TYR A 68 -14.00 16.46 0.34
CA TYR A 68 -13.18 17.24 -0.57
C TYR A 68 -12.00 17.90 0.15
N PHE A 69 -12.24 18.47 1.33
CA PHE A 69 -11.21 19.08 2.15
C PHE A 69 -10.16 18.06 2.62
N PHE A 70 -10.57 16.87 3.07
CA PHE A 70 -9.68 15.87 3.63
C PHE A 70 -8.98 14.97 2.60
N CYS A 71 -9.62 14.68 1.46
CA CYS A 71 -9.12 13.71 0.49
C CYS A 71 -8.64 14.34 -0.82
N TYR A 72 -9.15 15.51 -1.19
CA TYR A 72 -8.93 16.11 -2.51
C TYR A 72 -8.20 17.47 -2.48
N ARG A 73 -7.79 17.93 -1.30
CA ARG A 73 -6.90 19.09 -1.12
C ARG A 73 -5.71 18.74 -0.22
N PRO A 74 -4.54 19.39 -0.45
CA PRO A 74 -3.41 19.26 0.46
C PRO A 74 -3.82 19.71 1.87
N ASN A 75 -3.69 18.82 2.84
CA ASN A 75 -4.01 19.09 4.23
C ASN A 75 -3.04 18.33 5.15
N PRO A 76 -2.61 18.93 6.27
CA PRO A 76 -1.66 18.30 7.18
C PRO A 76 -2.32 17.32 8.15
N LEU A 77 -3.63 17.04 8.04
CA LEU A 77 -4.34 16.25 9.06
C LEU A 77 -3.73 14.85 9.21
N LEU A 78 -3.49 14.15 8.11
CA LEU A 78 -2.89 12.81 8.16
C LEU A 78 -1.45 12.84 8.70
N GLN A 79 -0.71 13.93 8.48
CA GLN A 79 0.61 14.13 9.07
C GLN A 79 0.53 14.31 10.59
N ILE A 80 -0.45 15.11 11.07
CA ILE A 80 -0.71 15.31 12.50
C ILE A 80 -1.13 13.99 13.15
N ILE A 81 -2.03 13.23 12.51
CA ILE A 81 -2.46 11.91 12.99
C ILE A 81 -1.27 10.97 13.10
N TYR A 82 -0.40 10.91 12.09
CA TYR A 82 0.81 10.11 12.13
C TYR A 82 1.71 10.50 13.31
N LEU A 83 2.00 11.80 13.50
CA LEU A 83 2.82 12.28 14.61
C LEU A 83 2.20 11.97 15.97
N ALA A 84 0.86 12.08 16.09
CA ALA A 84 0.13 11.71 17.29
C ALA A 84 0.22 10.21 17.57
N ILE A 85 0.13 9.34 16.55
CA ILE A 85 0.27 7.88 16.70
C ILE A 85 1.69 7.54 17.18
N VAL A 86 2.73 8.05 16.51
CA VAL A 86 4.13 7.79 16.87
C VAL A 86 4.43 8.31 18.29
N GLY A 87 4.06 9.55 18.57
CA GLY A 87 4.27 10.19 19.88
C GLY A 87 3.54 9.48 21.01
N SER A 88 2.25 9.16 20.83
CA SER A 88 1.45 8.47 21.85
C SER A 88 1.94 7.04 22.08
N THR A 89 2.28 6.32 21.01
CA THR A 89 2.82 4.95 21.12
C THR A 89 4.15 4.95 21.86
N TYR A 90 5.05 5.90 21.56
CA TYR A 90 6.32 6.03 22.26
C TYR A 90 6.12 6.44 23.73
N PHE A 91 5.25 7.41 24.00
CA PHE A 91 4.92 7.83 25.36
C PHE A 91 4.38 6.68 26.21
N LEU A 92 3.40 5.93 25.69
CA LEU A 92 2.86 4.76 26.36
C LEU A 92 3.95 3.72 26.61
N THR A 93 4.79 3.42 25.61
CA THR A 93 5.92 2.50 25.74
C THR A 93 6.89 2.96 26.82
N ALA A 94 7.30 4.22 26.82
CA ALA A 94 8.21 4.76 27.82
C ALA A 94 7.61 4.65 29.23
N LYS A 95 6.36 5.09 29.40
CA LYS A 95 5.65 5.06 30.67
C LYS A 95 5.43 3.64 31.20
N SER A 96 5.04 2.69 30.34
CA SER A 96 4.66 1.34 30.75
C SER A 96 5.81 0.34 30.77
N CYS A 97 6.91 0.60 30.06
CA CYS A 97 7.98 -0.38 29.86
C CYS A 97 9.32 0.05 30.46
N PHE A 98 9.65 1.35 30.54
CA PHE A 98 10.99 1.78 30.98
C PHE A 98 11.25 1.51 32.46
N THR A 99 10.20 1.34 33.26
CA THR A 99 10.29 0.90 34.66
C THR A 99 10.83 -0.53 34.79
N PHE A 100 10.74 -1.34 33.74
CA PHE A 100 11.26 -2.71 33.69
C PHE A 100 12.61 -2.81 32.98
N ILE A 101 13.26 -1.67 32.71
CA ILE A 101 14.57 -1.58 32.09
C ILE A 101 15.55 -0.92 33.08
N PRO A 102 16.73 -1.50 33.37
CA PRO A 102 17.21 -2.78 32.85
C PRO A 102 16.43 -3.97 33.42
N GLY A 103 16.25 -5.00 32.61
CA GLY A 103 15.59 -6.24 32.97
C GLY A 103 16.42 -7.45 32.54
N TYR A 104 15.95 -8.67 32.84
CA TYR A 104 16.73 -9.89 32.61
C TYR A 104 17.30 -10.05 31.19
N TYR A 105 16.55 -9.67 30.15
CA TYR A 105 16.93 -9.82 28.73
C TYR A 105 17.22 -8.48 28.03
N ILE A 106 17.08 -7.35 28.70
CA ILE A 106 17.17 -6.03 28.06
C ILE A 106 17.99 -5.05 28.90
N GLY A 107 19.05 -4.51 28.29
CA GLY A 107 19.93 -3.54 28.94
C GLY A 107 19.37 -2.11 28.93
N GLU A 108 19.97 -1.25 29.73
CA GLU A 108 19.56 0.16 29.85
C GLU A 108 19.73 0.97 28.56
N VAL A 109 20.70 0.59 27.71
CA VAL A 109 20.97 1.20 26.41
C VAL A 109 19.71 1.33 25.53
N HIS A 110 18.75 0.42 25.67
CA HIS A 110 17.51 0.41 24.91
C HIS A 110 16.58 1.61 25.18
N LYS A 111 16.70 2.27 26.34
CA LYS A 111 15.97 3.53 26.61
C LYS A 111 16.43 4.64 25.65
N TYR A 112 17.74 4.77 25.49
CA TYR A 112 18.34 5.81 24.66
C TYR A 112 18.26 5.48 23.17
N THR A 113 18.56 4.24 22.78
CA THR A 113 18.50 3.85 21.36
C THR A 113 17.08 3.85 20.82
N SER A 114 16.07 3.51 21.64
CA SER A 114 14.66 3.63 21.20
C SER A 114 14.25 5.07 20.95
N PHE A 115 14.69 6.02 21.79
CA PHE A 115 14.44 7.45 21.58
C PHE A 115 15.07 7.93 20.27
N VAL A 116 16.37 7.65 20.08
CA VAL A 116 17.09 8.00 18.84
C VAL A 116 16.41 7.38 17.62
N ALA A 117 15.96 6.13 17.73
CA ALA A 117 15.31 5.45 16.61
C ALA A 117 13.98 6.11 16.21
N VAL A 118 13.19 6.59 17.17
CA VAL A 118 11.97 7.36 16.89
C VAL A 118 12.30 8.69 16.21
N ILE A 119 13.34 9.39 16.67
CA ILE A 119 13.77 10.66 16.06
C ILE A 119 14.20 10.46 14.60
N VAL A 120 14.99 9.42 14.30
CA VAL A 120 15.36 9.10 12.91
C VAL A 120 14.12 8.84 12.06
N GLY A 121 13.11 8.16 12.61
CA GLY A 121 11.83 7.94 11.93
C GLY A 121 11.11 9.24 11.59
N VAL A 122 11.03 10.17 12.54
CA VAL A 122 10.43 11.50 12.34
C VAL A 122 11.21 12.33 11.32
N VAL A 123 12.54 12.27 11.33
CA VAL A 123 13.39 12.95 10.34
C VAL A 123 13.11 12.40 8.93
N LEU A 124 13.07 11.08 8.74
CA LEU A 124 12.73 10.48 7.45
C LEU A 124 11.33 10.84 6.97
N PHE A 125 10.37 10.94 7.88
CA PHE A 125 9.02 11.42 7.60
C PHE A 125 9.01 12.87 7.11
N ILE A 126 9.73 13.77 7.79
CA ILE A 126 9.86 15.18 7.41
C ILE A 126 10.55 15.30 6.04
N LEU A 127 11.66 14.59 5.83
CA LEU A 127 12.37 14.59 4.55
C LEU A 127 11.45 14.14 3.40
N THR A 128 10.69 13.07 3.60
CA THR A 128 9.75 12.57 2.58
C THR A 128 8.61 13.56 2.32
N SER A 129 8.07 14.17 3.39
CA SER A 129 6.95 15.11 3.33
C SER A 129 7.30 16.42 2.63
N PHE A 130 8.47 16.98 2.90
CA PHE A 130 8.82 18.34 2.44
C PHE A 130 9.83 18.39 1.30
N CYS A 131 10.44 17.27 0.90
CA CYS A 131 11.31 17.23 -0.27
C CYS A 131 10.51 17.46 -1.57
N ASP A 132 11.09 18.21 -2.51
CA ASP A 132 10.56 18.30 -3.88
C ASP A 132 10.48 16.89 -4.49
N PRO A 133 9.31 16.41 -4.93
CA PRO A 133 9.18 15.08 -5.52
C PRO A 133 9.78 14.96 -6.92
N GLY A 134 10.25 16.07 -7.51
CA GLY A 134 10.64 16.15 -8.91
C GLY A 134 9.63 16.96 -9.71
N THR A 135 9.31 18.16 -9.24
CA THR A 135 8.34 19.05 -9.88
C THR A 135 8.83 19.46 -11.27
N VAL A 136 7.99 19.21 -12.29
CA VAL A 136 8.26 19.57 -13.68
C VAL A 136 7.61 20.92 -13.97
N ASN A 137 8.39 21.84 -14.53
CA ASN A 137 7.98 23.18 -14.91
C ASN A 137 8.64 23.59 -16.24
N ALA A 138 8.32 24.77 -16.75
CA ALA A 138 8.82 25.24 -18.04
C ALA A 138 10.36 25.30 -18.13
N LYS A 139 11.07 25.45 -17.00
CA LYS A 139 12.54 25.56 -16.97
C LYS A 139 13.26 24.22 -17.10
N ASN A 140 12.65 23.12 -16.66
CA ASN A 140 13.30 21.80 -16.60
C ASN A 140 12.60 20.72 -17.46
N VAL A 141 11.50 21.06 -18.13
CA VAL A 141 10.70 20.10 -18.90
C VAL A 141 11.50 19.46 -20.05
N SER A 142 12.35 20.23 -20.73
CA SER A 142 13.21 19.75 -21.82
C SER A 142 14.19 18.68 -21.34
N GLN A 143 14.81 18.90 -20.18
CA GLN A 143 15.75 17.96 -19.54
C GLN A 143 15.02 16.65 -19.21
N TYR A 144 13.83 16.72 -18.62
CA TYR A 144 13.05 15.53 -18.30
C TYR A 144 12.57 14.76 -19.54
N ILE A 145 12.23 15.46 -20.63
CA ILE A 145 11.90 14.82 -21.91
C ILE A 145 13.11 14.05 -22.45
N SER A 146 14.30 14.64 -22.38
CA SER A 146 15.53 13.98 -22.84
C SER A 146 15.92 12.78 -21.97
N ALA A 147 15.65 12.85 -20.67
CA ALA A 147 16.02 11.83 -19.69
C ALA A 147 15.10 10.59 -19.75
N TYR A 148 13.81 10.77 -20.07
CA TYR A 148 12.82 9.69 -20.10
C TYR A 148 12.26 9.50 -21.52
N PRO A 149 12.76 8.50 -22.28
CA PRO A 149 12.25 8.22 -23.63
C PRO A 149 10.79 7.72 -23.59
N TYR A 150 10.01 8.10 -24.59
CA TYR A 150 8.64 7.62 -24.77
C TYR A 150 8.65 6.18 -25.27
N ASP A 151 7.72 5.35 -24.76
CA ASP A 151 7.51 3.99 -25.26
C ASP A 151 6.42 3.94 -26.36
N ASP A 152 5.69 5.04 -26.56
CA ASP A 152 4.54 5.18 -27.47
C ASP A 152 3.43 4.12 -27.26
N ILE A 153 3.44 3.44 -26.11
CA ILE A 153 2.42 2.48 -25.68
C ILE A 153 1.59 3.09 -24.54
N ILE A 154 2.22 3.32 -23.38
CA ILE A 154 1.57 3.92 -22.20
C ILE A 154 2.01 5.38 -21.97
N TYR A 155 3.08 5.80 -22.66
CA TYR A 155 3.62 7.15 -22.70
C TYR A 155 3.86 7.59 -24.13
N SER A 156 3.01 8.49 -24.61
CA SER A 156 3.19 9.21 -25.87
C SER A 156 3.29 10.71 -25.62
N LYS A 157 3.86 11.44 -26.59
CA LYS A 157 4.03 12.89 -26.54
C LYS A 157 2.66 13.57 -26.39
N LYS A 158 2.46 14.25 -25.27
CA LYS A 158 1.23 14.99 -24.93
C LYS A 158 1.58 16.24 -24.14
N GLU A 159 0.69 17.22 -24.15
CA GLU A 159 0.77 18.38 -23.27
C GLU A 159 -0.09 18.17 -22.01
N CYS A 160 0.31 18.78 -20.90
CA CYS A 160 -0.53 18.89 -19.71
C CYS A 160 -1.55 20.00 -19.91
N SER A 161 -2.84 19.65 -19.93
CA SER A 161 -3.95 20.61 -20.08
C SER A 161 -3.97 21.69 -19.00
N THR A 162 -3.53 21.38 -17.78
CA THR A 162 -3.50 22.31 -16.63
C THR A 162 -2.23 23.16 -16.62
N CYS A 163 -1.06 22.54 -16.68
CA CYS A 163 0.22 23.23 -16.54
C CYS A 163 0.72 23.85 -17.86
N LYS A 164 0.12 23.52 -19.01
CA LYS A 164 0.52 24.01 -20.35
C LYS A 164 2.00 23.77 -20.67
N ILE A 165 2.51 22.61 -20.25
CA ILE A 165 3.85 22.15 -20.56
C ILE A 165 3.79 20.78 -21.22
N PRO A 166 4.73 20.45 -22.13
CA PRO A 166 4.92 19.09 -22.59
C PRO A 166 5.05 18.12 -21.41
N LYS A 167 4.46 16.92 -21.48
CA LYS A 167 4.55 15.91 -20.42
C LYS A 167 5.69 14.95 -20.72
N PRO A 168 6.81 14.98 -19.96
CA PRO A 168 7.82 13.94 -20.04
C PRO A 168 7.22 12.54 -19.84
N ALA A 169 7.84 11.52 -20.43
CA ALA A 169 7.45 10.14 -20.11
C ALA A 169 7.58 9.91 -18.59
N ARG A 170 6.74 9.03 -18.04
CA ARG A 170 6.63 8.76 -16.59
C ARG A 170 6.17 9.94 -15.72
N SER A 171 5.85 11.11 -16.29
CA SER A 171 5.29 12.23 -15.53
C SER A 171 3.76 12.19 -15.43
N LYS A 172 3.22 12.81 -14.37
CA LYS A 172 1.77 13.00 -14.19
C LYS A 172 1.48 14.31 -13.48
N HIS A 173 0.39 14.96 -13.90
CA HIS A 173 -0.18 16.08 -13.15
C HIS A 173 -0.97 15.53 -11.97
N CYS A 174 -0.58 15.92 -10.76
CA CYS A 174 -1.35 15.63 -9.56
C CYS A 174 -2.29 16.83 -9.30
N SER A 175 -3.60 16.59 -9.38
CA SER A 175 -4.61 17.62 -9.13
C SER A 175 -4.61 18.12 -7.69
N ILE A 176 -4.32 17.22 -6.72
CA ILE A 176 -4.22 17.57 -5.29
C ILE A 176 -3.06 18.54 -5.07
N CYS A 177 -1.85 18.19 -5.54
CA CYS A 177 -0.67 19.05 -5.42
C CYS A 177 -0.61 20.18 -6.46
N ASN A 178 -1.56 20.22 -7.40
CA ASN A 178 -1.64 21.12 -8.55
C ASN A 178 -0.32 21.33 -9.31
N ARG A 179 0.41 20.24 -9.60
CA ARG A 179 1.69 20.29 -10.31
C ARG A 179 1.99 19.00 -11.08
N CYS A 180 2.80 19.11 -12.13
CA CYS A 180 3.39 17.96 -12.80
C CYS A 180 4.58 17.44 -12.00
N VAL A 181 4.67 16.11 -11.85
CA VAL A 181 5.75 15.43 -11.12
C VAL A 181 6.39 14.40 -12.03
N ALA A 182 7.72 14.41 -12.12
CA ALA A 182 8.52 13.45 -12.87
C ALA A 182 8.57 12.10 -12.16
N ARG A 183 8.62 11.01 -12.94
CA ARG A 183 8.59 9.63 -12.45
C ARG A 183 7.53 9.45 -11.34
N PHE A 184 6.32 9.93 -11.61
CA PHE A 184 5.25 9.99 -10.62
C PHE A 184 4.84 8.58 -10.19
N ASP A 185 4.89 8.32 -8.89
CA ASP A 185 4.46 7.05 -8.31
C ASP A 185 3.02 7.14 -7.81
N HIS A 186 2.78 7.98 -6.80
CA HIS A 186 1.45 8.26 -6.26
C HIS A 186 1.44 9.59 -5.47
N HIS A 187 0.25 10.07 -5.12
CA HIS A 187 0.10 11.09 -4.09
C HIS A 187 -0.12 10.39 -2.75
N CYS A 188 0.72 10.68 -1.76
CA CYS A 188 0.63 10.06 -0.45
C CYS A 188 0.03 11.06 0.54
N GLY A 189 -1.21 10.81 0.98
CA GLY A 189 -1.89 11.66 1.96
C GLY A 189 -1.15 11.73 3.30
N TRP A 190 -0.53 10.62 3.73
CA TRP A 190 0.30 10.58 4.95
C TRP A 190 1.50 11.52 4.90
N MET A 191 2.04 11.77 3.70
CA MET A 191 3.17 12.68 3.49
C MET A 191 2.71 14.07 3.07
N ASN A 192 1.40 14.25 2.80
CA ASN A 192 0.83 15.43 2.17
C ASN A 192 1.65 15.91 0.95
N ASN A 193 2.20 14.96 0.19
CA ASN A 193 3.10 15.23 -0.92
C ASN A 193 3.04 14.09 -1.95
N CYS A 194 3.46 14.37 -3.18
CA CYS A 194 3.66 13.32 -4.17
C CYS A 194 4.91 12.51 -3.84
N ILE A 195 4.89 11.22 -4.16
CA ILE A 195 6.09 10.39 -4.26
C ILE A 195 6.47 10.33 -5.74
N GLY A 196 7.69 10.76 -6.04
CA GLY A 196 8.21 10.88 -7.40
C GLY A 196 9.73 10.72 -7.45
N GLU A 197 10.32 11.12 -8.56
CA GLU A 197 11.74 10.91 -8.86
C GLU A 197 12.68 11.23 -7.69
N LYS A 198 12.55 12.42 -7.08
CA LYS A 198 13.58 12.94 -6.15
C LYS A 198 13.41 12.48 -4.70
N ASN A 199 12.19 12.14 -4.28
CA ASN A 199 11.89 11.78 -2.88
C ASN A 199 11.57 10.30 -2.66
N THR A 200 11.52 9.47 -3.72
CA THR A 200 11.30 8.02 -3.58
C THR A 200 12.33 7.37 -2.65
N LYS A 201 13.60 7.80 -2.65
CA LYS A 201 14.62 7.30 -1.72
C LYS A 201 14.28 7.54 -0.25
N TYR A 202 13.74 8.70 0.10
CA TYR A 202 13.35 9.02 1.46
C TYR A 202 12.11 8.22 1.87
N PHE A 203 11.16 8.06 0.94
CA PHE A 203 10.00 7.21 1.16
C PHE A 203 10.37 5.75 1.42
N MET A 204 11.30 5.18 0.64
CA MET A 204 11.80 3.82 0.86
C MET A 204 12.54 3.67 2.19
N ALA A 205 13.39 4.64 2.54
CA ALA A 205 14.06 4.67 3.83
C ALA A 205 13.07 4.80 4.99
N PHE A 206 12.05 5.65 4.86
CA PHE A 206 10.97 5.81 5.83
C PHE A 206 10.22 4.49 6.06
N LEU A 207 9.83 3.79 4.99
CA LEU A 207 9.12 2.51 5.09
C LEU A 207 9.96 1.43 5.76
N LEU A 208 11.21 1.26 5.33
CA LEU A 208 12.13 0.29 5.93
C LEU A 208 12.37 0.59 7.40
N TRP A 209 12.64 1.86 7.73
CA TRP A 209 12.91 2.28 9.10
C TRP A 209 11.72 2.06 10.02
N HIS A 210 10.51 2.40 9.58
CA HIS A 210 9.30 2.19 10.38
C HIS A 210 8.97 0.71 10.55
N PHE A 211 9.17 -0.10 9.53
CA PHE A 211 9.08 -1.55 9.65
C PHE A 211 10.03 -2.06 10.75
N LEU A 212 11.32 -1.69 10.67
CA LEU A 212 12.33 -2.11 11.64
C LEU A 212 12.06 -1.56 13.05
N LEU A 213 11.57 -0.32 13.17
CA LEU A 213 11.22 0.31 14.44
C LEU A 213 10.06 -0.43 15.13
N CYS A 214 9.00 -0.77 14.39
CA CYS A 214 7.88 -1.54 14.93
C CYS A 214 8.29 -2.97 15.28
N LEU A 215 9.11 -3.63 14.45
CA LEU A 215 9.66 -4.95 14.74
C LEU A 215 10.53 -4.92 16.00
N TYR A 216 11.42 -3.94 16.11
CA TYR A 216 12.25 -3.71 17.29
C TYR A 216 11.43 -3.51 18.55
N GLY A 217 10.40 -2.65 18.52
CA GLY A 217 9.51 -2.43 19.65
C GLY A 217 8.76 -3.71 20.07
N THR A 218 8.30 -4.50 19.09
CA THR A 218 7.65 -5.80 19.32
C THR A 218 8.59 -6.75 20.07
N ILE A 219 9.82 -6.91 19.58
CA ILE A 219 10.83 -7.81 20.17
C ILE A 219 11.26 -7.32 21.55
N ALA A 220 11.54 -6.02 21.69
CA ALA A 220 12.01 -5.43 22.94
C ALA A 220 10.98 -5.58 24.06
N ILE A 221 9.69 -5.28 23.78
CA ILE A 221 8.62 -5.47 24.77
C ILE A 221 8.41 -6.97 25.04
N GLY A 222 8.52 -7.83 24.03
CA GLY A 222 8.50 -9.28 24.22
C GLY A 222 9.58 -9.78 25.19
N PHE A 223 10.81 -9.26 25.08
CA PHE A 223 11.90 -9.57 26.00
C PHE A 223 11.68 -9.01 27.41
N ILE A 224 11.08 -7.82 27.54
CA ILE A 224 10.66 -7.29 28.84
C ILE A 224 9.69 -8.27 29.51
N LEU A 225 8.63 -8.68 28.81
CA LEU A 225 7.61 -9.60 29.34
C LEU A 225 8.20 -10.98 29.68
N ALA A 226 9.06 -11.53 28.83
CA ALA A 226 9.77 -12.77 29.10
C ALA A 226 10.69 -12.65 30.35
N GLY A 227 11.33 -11.50 30.52
CA GLY A 227 12.11 -11.17 31.72
C GLY A 227 11.25 -11.19 32.97
N ARG A 228 10.05 -10.57 32.93
CA ARG A 228 9.11 -10.56 34.06
C ARG A 228 8.64 -11.95 34.45
N VAL A 229 8.35 -12.83 33.48
CA VAL A 229 7.99 -14.24 33.74
C VAL A 229 9.11 -14.95 34.51
N LYS A 230 10.37 -14.69 34.14
CA LYS A 230 11.54 -15.31 34.76
C LYS A 230 11.85 -14.73 36.15
N GLU A 231 11.86 -13.41 36.28
CA GLU A 231 12.14 -12.69 37.53
C GLU A 231 11.13 -13.04 38.63
N LEU A 232 9.84 -13.11 38.29
CA LEU A 232 8.78 -13.51 39.21
C LEU A 232 8.63 -15.02 39.36
N ARG A 233 9.48 -15.81 38.67
CA ARG A 233 9.49 -17.28 38.69
C ARG A 233 8.09 -17.88 38.44
N ILE A 234 7.32 -17.29 37.52
CA ILE A 234 5.92 -17.66 37.28
C ILE A 234 5.78 -19.13 36.91
N VAL A 235 6.69 -19.66 36.08
CA VAL A 235 6.69 -21.07 35.71
C VAL A 235 6.83 -21.97 36.94
N HIS A 236 7.70 -21.61 37.88
CA HIS A 236 7.89 -22.37 39.12
C HIS A 236 6.67 -22.29 40.04
N VAL A 237 6.02 -21.12 40.13
CA VAL A 237 4.77 -20.98 40.90
C VAL A 237 3.66 -21.83 40.28
N LEU A 238 3.49 -21.81 38.96
CA LEU A 238 2.46 -22.60 38.28
C LEU A 238 2.69 -24.10 38.43
N THR A 239 3.94 -24.57 38.38
CA THR A 239 4.25 -26.00 38.50
C THR A 239 4.21 -26.49 39.95
N MET A 240 4.84 -25.78 40.89
CA MET A 240 4.97 -26.24 42.28
C MET A 240 3.75 -25.94 43.14
N TYR A 241 3.12 -24.78 42.97
CA TYR A 241 1.99 -24.37 43.82
C TYR A 241 0.64 -24.78 43.23
N TYR A 242 0.47 -24.61 41.92
CA TYR A 242 -0.78 -24.96 41.24
C TYR A 242 -0.79 -26.36 40.61
N GLY A 243 0.32 -27.11 40.71
CA GLY A 243 0.42 -28.48 40.22
C GLY A 243 0.26 -28.62 38.70
N ILE A 244 0.51 -27.56 37.94
CA ILE A 244 0.39 -27.58 36.47
C ILE A 244 1.53 -28.42 35.89
N GLU A 245 1.19 -29.32 34.96
CA GLU A 245 2.17 -30.13 34.26
C GLU A 245 3.25 -29.24 33.59
N ASN A 246 4.52 -29.63 33.74
CA ASN A 246 5.65 -28.92 33.14
C ASN A 246 5.77 -29.19 31.62
N SER A 247 4.67 -28.99 30.90
CA SER A 247 4.55 -29.13 29.46
C SER A 247 4.16 -27.79 28.84
N PHE A 248 4.62 -27.52 27.61
CA PHE A 248 4.29 -26.28 26.92
C PHE A 248 2.76 -26.08 26.79
N ARG A 249 2.02 -27.16 26.50
CA ARG A 249 0.56 -27.13 26.36
C ARG A 249 -0.14 -26.77 27.67
N GLY A 250 0.38 -27.19 28.82
CA GLY A 250 -0.16 -26.83 30.13
C GLY A 250 0.20 -25.41 30.57
N LEU A 251 1.47 -25.02 30.42
CA LEU A 251 2.00 -23.75 30.93
C LEU A 251 1.65 -22.54 30.04
N ALA A 252 1.77 -22.67 28.72
CA ALA A 252 1.59 -21.54 27.80
C ALA A 252 0.27 -20.78 27.96
N PRO A 253 -0.91 -21.42 28.00
CA PRO A 253 -2.18 -20.68 28.16
C PRO A 253 -2.29 -19.98 29.52
N ARG A 254 -1.72 -20.53 30.60
CA ARG A 254 -1.76 -19.94 31.94
C ARG A 254 -0.82 -18.76 32.07
N VAL A 255 0.38 -18.88 31.54
CA VAL A 255 1.33 -17.76 31.46
C VAL A 255 0.76 -16.65 30.59
N LEU A 256 0.15 -16.98 29.44
CA LEU A 256 -0.49 -15.99 28.57
C LEU A 256 -1.67 -15.30 29.27
N GLN A 257 -2.54 -16.04 29.95
CA GLN A 257 -3.65 -15.49 30.71
C GLN A 257 -3.15 -14.52 31.79
N TRP A 258 -2.10 -14.89 32.52
CA TRP A 258 -1.48 -14.03 33.53
C TRP A 258 -0.84 -12.77 32.91
N LEU A 259 -0.13 -12.91 31.78
CA LEU A 259 0.47 -11.79 31.04
C LEU A 259 -0.59 -10.81 30.55
N VAL A 260 -1.69 -11.31 29.97
CA VAL A 260 -2.81 -10.48 29.51
C VAL A 260 -3.49 -9.77 30.68
N GLY A 261 -3.68 -10.45 31.81
CA GLY A 261 -4.32 -9.86 33.00
C GLY A 261 -3.46 -8.80 33.69
N THR A 262 -2.14 -9.03 33.78
CA THR A 262 -1.23 -8.18 34.56
C THR A 262 -0.56 -7.10 33.71
N TYR A 263 -0.23 -7.41 32.46
CA TYR A 263 0.52 -6.56 31.53
C TYR A 263 -0.29 -6.25 30.25
N ASN A 264 -1.58 -5.97 30.43
CA ASN A 264 -2.54 -5.71 29.33
C ASN A 264 -2.05 -4.64 28.34
N THR A 265 -1.45 -3.56 28.84
CA THR A 265 -0.98 -2.43 28.03
C THR A 265 0.20 -2.85 27.15
N GLN A 266 1.17 -3.58 27.71
CA GLN A 266 2.32 -4.08 26.99
C GLN A 266 1.91 -5.10 25.93
N ILE A 267 0.96 -5.99 26.25
CA ILE A 267 0.41 -6.94 25.27
C ILE A 267 -0.29 -6.20 24.13
N LEU A 268 -1.12 -5.19 24.43
CA LEU A 268 -1.78 -4.39 23.40
C LEU A 268 -0.76 -3.67 22.49
N LEU A 269 0.30 -3.10 23.08
CA LEU A 269 1.39 -2.48 22.32
C LEU A 269 2.12 -3.49 21.43
N VAL A 270 2.44 -4.69 21.94
CA VAL A 270 3.09 -5.76 21.16
C VAL A 270 2.21 -6.17 19.97
N VAL A 271 0.91 -6.39 20.19
CA VAL A 271 -0.03 -6.74 19.13
C VAL A 271 -0.12 -5.62 18.09
N PHE A 272 -0.30 -4.37 18.53
CA PHE A 272 -0.36 -3.21 17.63
C PHE A 272 0.92 -3.08 16.80
N LEU A 273 2.10 -3.10 17.43
CA LEU A 273 3.38 -2.96 16.74
C LEU A 273 3.66 -4.13 15.80
N ALA A 274 3.31 -5.36 16.17
CA ALA A 274 3.48 -6.53 15.31
C ALA A 274 2.60 -6.44 14.06
N LEU A 275 1.33 -6.02 14.21
CA LEU A 275 0.40 -5.84 13.09
C LEU A 275 0.88 -4.74 12.14
N ILE A 276 1.28 -3.59 12.67
CA ILE A 276 1.82 -2.48 11.87
C ILE A 276 3.13 -2.89 11.19
N SER A 277 4.02 -3.62 11.88
CA SER A 277 5.25 -4.17 11.32
C SER A 277 4.97 -5.08 10.13
N LEU A 278 3.99 -5.98 10.22
CA LEU A 278 3.62 -6.87 9.13
C LEU A 278 3.08 -6.10 7.92
N LEU A 279 2.22 -5.10 8.15
CA LEU A 279 1.68 -4.26 7.09
C LEU A 279 2.79 -3.47 6.38
N LEU A 280 3.69 -2.85 7.15
CA LEU A 280 4.82 -2.09 6.61
C LEU A 280 5.81 -2.98 5.86
N ALA A 281 6.05 -4.21 6.33
CA ALA A 281 6.89 -5.18 5.62
C ALA A 281 6.33 -5.51 4.24
N GLY A 282 5.02 -5.78 4.15
CA GLY A 282 4.34 -6.04 2.88
C GLY A 282 4.38 -4.83 1.95
N PHE A 283 4.15 -3.63 2.48
CA PHE A 283 4.17 -2.40 1.70
C PHE A 283 5.59 -2.05 1.20
N PHE A 284 6.60 -2.21 2.06
CA PHE A 284 8.01 -2.08 1.69
C PHE A 284 8.41 -3.10 0.62
N ALA A 285 8.06 -4.38 0.78
CA ALA A 285 8.39 -5.42 -0.20
C ALA A 285 7.76 -5.13 -1.57
N TYR A 286 6.52 -4.63 -1.59
CA TYR A 286 5.86 -4.20 -2.82
C TYR A 286 6.62 -3.06 -3.52
N HIS A 287 6.96 -1.99 -2.79
CA HIS A 287 7.72 -0.88 -3.38
C HIS A 287 9.18 -1.23 -3.70
N LEU A 288 9.78 -2.16 -2.95
CA LEU A 288 11.11 -2.67 -3.28
C LEU A 288 11.09 -3.40 -4.62
N ASN A 289 10.07 -4.23 -4.88
CA ASN A 289 9.88 -4.86 -6.19
C ASN A 289 9.67 -3.84 -7.31
N LEU A 290 8.95 -2.74 -7.05
CA LEU A 290 8.83 -1.63 -8.00
C LEU A 290 10.18 -0.98 -8.30
N CYS A 291 10.99 -0.73 -7.28
CA CYS A 291 12.34 -0.19 -7.42
C CYS A 291 13.25 -1.15 -8.21
N LEU A 292 13.23 -2.45 -7.89
CA LEU A 292 14.03 -3.48 -8.55
C LEU A 292 13.67 -3.66 -10.02
N THR A 293 12.40 -3.51 -10.38
CA THR A 293 11.92 -3.61 -11.77
C THR A 293 11.88 -2.27 -12.50
N ASN A 294 12.36 -1.18 -11.89
CA ASN A 294 12.23 0.20 -12.38
C ASN A 294 10.82 0.56 -12.87
N THR A 295 9.80 0.14 -12.12
CA THR A 295 8.41 0.50 -12.38
C THR A 295 7.86 1.38 -11.26
N THR A 296 6.85 2.18 -11.55
CA THR A 296 6.07 2.93 -10.56
C THR A 296 4.69 2.29 -10.37
N THR A 297 4.02 2.59 -9.26
CA THR A 297 2.64 2.19 -9.03
C THR A 297 1.72 2.73 -10.13
N ASN A 298 1.90 3.98 -10.54
CA ASN A 298 1.16 4.59 -11.66
C ASN A 298 1.38 3.83 -12.99
N GLU A 299 2.60 3.34 -13.26
CA GLU A 299 2.86 2.49 -14.43
C GLU A 299 2.16 1.15 -14.36
N LYS A 300 2.15 0.49 -13.20
CA LYS A 300 1.40 -0.76 -13.03
C LYS A 300 -0.09 -0.58 -13.30
N PHE A 301 -0.69 0.54 -12.86
CA PHE A 301 -2.09 0.85 -13.18
C PHE A 301 -2.31 1.07 -14.68
N LYS A 302 -1.47 1.88 -15.33
CA LYS A 302 -1.55 2.11 -16.78
C LYS A 302 -1.41 0.83 -17.59
N TRP A 303 -0.43 -0.01 -17.26
CA TRP A 303 -0.24 -1.31 -17.92
C TRP A 303 -1.44 -2.23 -17.72
N ARG A 304 -2.04 -2.25 -16.52
CA ARG A 304 -3.25 -3.03 -16.25
C ARG A 304 -4.42 -2.57 -17.12
N GLU A 305 -4.65 -1.26 -17.22
CA GLU A 305 -5.68 -0.68 -18.08
C GLU A 305 -5.44 -1.01 -19.56
N TYR A 306 -4.20 -0.85 -20.02
CA TYR A 306 -3.81 -1.17 -21.39
C TYR A 306 -4.02 -2.66 -21.71
N MET A 307 -3.55 -3.57 -20.85
CA MET A 307 -3.76 -5.01 -21.03
C MET A 307 -5.25 -5.38 -21.02
N SER A 308 -6.05 -4.76 -20.15
CA SER A 308 -7.50 -4.97 -20.14
C SER A 308 -8.16 -4.48 -21.42
N LEU A 309 -7.73 -3.34 -21.97
CA LEU A 309 -8.25 -2.81 -23.23
C LEU A 309 -7.88 -3.73 -24.40
N GLN A 310 -6.64 -4.18 -24.45
CA GLN A 310 -6.16 -5.09 -25.50
C GLN A 310 -6.93 -6.41 -25.48
N LYS A 311 -7.20 -6.96 -24.30
CA LYS A 311 -8.04 -8.16 -24.14
C LYS A 311 -9.47 -7.93 -24.67
N LYS A 312 -10.10 -6.79 -24.36
CA LYS A 312 -11.43 -6.47 -24.89
C LYS A 312 -11.42 -6.31 -26.41
N ILE A 313 -10.37 -5.70 -26.96
CA ILE A 313 -10.21 -5.55 -28.41
C ILE A 313 -10.02 -6.91 -29.09
N SER A 314 -9.22 -7.82 -28.52
CA SER A 314 -9.05 -9.16 -29.08
C SER A 314 -10.36 -9.96 -29.05
N GLU A 315 -11.08 -9.93 -27.92
CA GLU A 315 -12.40 -10.58 -27.79
C GLU A 315 -13.42 -10.02 -28.79
N ALA A 316 -13.43 -8.70 -29.01
CA ALA A 316 -14.29 -8.05 -29.99
C ALA A 316 -13.92 -8.43 -31.44
N LYS A 317 -12.61 -8.52 -31.75
CA LYS A 317 -12.12 -8.97 -33.07
C LYS A 317 -12.49 -10.42 -33.34
N GLU A 318 -12.35 -11.30 -32.34
CA GLU A 318 -12.75 -12.71 -32.44
C GLU A 318 -14.26 -12.83 -32.64
N SER A 319 -15.06 -12.04 -31.90
CA SER A 319 -16.52 -12.02 -32.05
C SER A 319 -16.95 -11.51 -33.43
N ALA A 320 -16.29 -10.47 -33.95
CA ALA A 320 -16.54 -9.94 -35.29
C ALA A 320 -16.12 -10.93 -36.39
N ALA A 321 -14.99 -11.63 -36.22
CA ALA A 321 -14.55 -12.68 -37.12
C ALA A 321 -15.51 -13.88 -37.13
N ALA A 322 -16.01 -14.30 -35.95
CA ALA A 322 -17.02 -15.34 -35.84
C ALA A 322 -18.34 -14.96 -36.51
N LEU A 323 -18.80 -13.71 -36.35
CA LEU A 323 -19.98 -13.20 -37.03
C LEU A 323 -19.79 -13.17 -38.56
N LYS A 324 -18.63 -12.71 -39.02
CA LYS A 324 -18.29 -12.68 -40.46
C LYS A 324 -18.24 -14.09 -41.06
N ALA A 325 -17.64 -15.05 -40.34
CA ALA A 325 -17.62 -16.46 -40.74
C ALA A 325 -19.04 -17.08 -40.75
N GLY A 326 -19.89 -16.68 -39.80
CA GLY A 326 -21.30 -17.06 -39.78
C GLY A 326 -22.09 -16.49 -40.96
N MET A 327 -21.82 -15.25 -41.37
CA MET A 327 -22.46 -14.62 -42.54
C MET A 327 -21.99 -15.23 -43.86
N THR A 328 -20.70 -15.57 -44.01
CA THR A 328 -20.22 -16.27 -45.21
C THR A 328 -20.78 -17.69 -45.34
N ASN A 329 -21.12 -18.33 -44.23
CA ASN A 329 -21.81 -19.63 -44.23
C ASN A 329 -23.33 -19.53 -44.48
N ILE A 330 -23.89 -18.31 -44.58
CA ILE A 330 -25.30 -18.09 -44.97
C ILE A 330 -25.41 -17.90 -46.51
N GLU A 331 -24.30 -17.66 -47.21
CA GLU A 331 -24.27 -17.59 -48.68
C GLU A 331 -24.00 -18.95 -49.38
N LEU A 332 -23.80 -20.03 -48.62
CA LEU A 332 -23.73 -21.39 -49.17
C LEU A 332 -24.50 -22.36 -48.27
N GLU A 333 -25.48 -23.04 -48.85
CA GLU A 333 -26.39 -24.04 -48.27
C GLU A 333 -27.71 -23.56 -47.65
N HIS A 334 -28.70 -23.51 -48.54
CA HIS A 334 -30.08 -23.87 -48.23
C HIS A 334 -30.13 -25.38 -47.89
N SER A 335 -29.94 -25.75 -46.62
CA SER A 335 -30.30 -27.09 -46.13
C SER A 335 -30.47 -27.13 -44.62
N VAL A 336 -31.54 -27.80 -44.21
CA VAL A 336 -32.11 -27.91 -42.88
C VAL A 336 -31.26 -28.77 -41.94
N GLU A 337 -31.42 -28.50 -40.64
CA GLU A 337 -31.03 -29.32 -39.47
C GLU A 337 -29.56 -29.31 -38.99
N ARG A 338 -29.31 -28.51 -37.94
CA ARG A 338 -28.93 -29.06 -36.63
C ARG A 338 -29.14 -28.04 -35.50
N LYS A 339 -30.29 -28.21 -34.83
CA LYS A 339 -30.65 -27.61 -33.55
C LYS A 339 -29.76 -28.20 -32.43
N TRP A 340 -29.31 -27.32 -31.53
CA TRP A 340 -28.82 -27.63 -30.17
C TRP A 340 -27.58 -28.53 -30.01
N ARG A 341 -26.39 -28.02 -30.34
CA ARG A 341 -25.13 -28.41 -29.67
C ARG A 341 -24.05 -27.35 -29.93
N GLY A 342 -24.20 -26.17 -29.32
CA GLY A 342 -23.24 -25.08 -29.50
C GLY A 342 -23.22 -23.99 -28.42
N LEU A 343 -24.14 -24.03 -27.45
CA LEU A 343 -24.27 -22.97 -26.44
C LEU A 343 -23.31 -23.09 -25.24
N TRP A 344 -22.41 -24.09 -25.24
CA TRP A 344 -21.44 -24.29 -24.15
C TRP A 344 -20.04 -24.69 -24.67
N ARG A 345 -19.60 -24.11 -25.79
CA ARG A 345 -18.16 -23.97 -26.07
C ARG A 345 -17.76 -22.52 -25.85
N ARG A 346 -17.72 -22.13 -24.58
CA ARG A 346 -16.82 -21.08 -24.12
C ARG A 346 -15.41 -21.64 -24.37
N SER A 347 -14.91 -21.46 -25.59
CA SER A 347 -13.55 -21.86 -25.92
C SER A 347 -12.64 -21.02 -25.03
N GLU A 348 -12.12 -21.64 -23.97
CA GLU A 348 -10.86 -21.28 -23.33
C GLU A 348 -9.67 -21.46 -24.30
N ALA A 349 -9.85 -21.08 -25.57
CA ALA A 349 -8.75 -20.86 -26.48
C ALA A 349 -8.10 -19.55 -26.05
N LYS A 350 -7.22 -19.68 -25.04
CA LYS A 350 -6.25 -18.68 -24.61
C LYS A 350 -5.44 -18.22 -25.83
N ALA A 351 -5.95 -17.25 -26.58
CA ALA A 351 -5.10 -16.34 -27.35
C ALA A 351 -4.39 -15.47 -26.32
N LYS A 352 -3.32 -16.02 -25.74
CA LYS A 352 -2.38 -15.28 -24.91
C LYS A 352 -1.71 -14.30 -25.86
N VAL A 353 -2.29 -13.11 -26.05
CA VAL A 353 -1.56 -11.99 -26.64
C VAL A 353 -0.40 -11.76 -25.70
N ILE A 354 0.75 -12.34 -26.01
CA ILE A 354 2.00 -12.06 -25.32
C ILE A 354 2.39 -10.67 -25.80
N ILE A 355 1.74 -9.65 -25.25
CA ILE A 355 2.33 -8.33 -25.21
C ILE A 355 3.51 -8.51 -24.26
N ALA A 356 4.68 -8.75 -24.83
CA ALA A 356 5.91 -8.69 -24.06
C ALA A 356 5.97 -7.28 -23.46
N ASN A 357 5.62 -7.15 -22.19
CA ASN A 357 5.80 -5.93 -21.43
C ASN A 357 7.31 -5.72 -21.28
N ARG A 358 7.93 -5.14 -22.31
CA ARG A 358 9.34 -4.81 -22.29
C ARG A 358 9.44 -3.47 -21.59
N ASN A 359 9.69 -3.50 -20.27
CA ASN A 359 9.94 -2.28 -19.52
C ASN A 359 11.21 -1.62 -20.06
N LEU A 360 11.06 -0.54 -20.83
CA LEU A 360 12.16 0.23 -21.42
C LEU A 360 13.12 0.79 -20.36
N TYR A 361 12.62 1.01 -19.14
CA TYR A 361 13.39 1.64 -18.06
C TYR A 361 14.12 0.63 -17.17
N ASP A 362 13.86 -0.66 -17.32
CA ASP A 362 14.54 -1.70 -16.55
C ASP A 362 15.96 -1.93 -17.11
N LYS A 363 16.97 -1.61 -16.31
CA LYS A 363 18.40 -1.72 -16.66
C LYS A 363 19.13 -2.81 -15.86
N GLY A 364 18.41 -3.59 -15.07
CA GLY A 364 18.99 -4.51 -14.09
C GLY A 364 18.89 -3.97 -12.66
N ASN A 365 18.84 -4.90 -11.70
CA ASN A 365 18.53 -4.59 -10.29
C ASN A 365 19.45 -3.51 -9.69
N PHE A 366 20.75 -3.54 -10.00
CA PHE A 366 21.72 -2.62 -9.44
C PHE A 366 21.53 -1.20 -9.98
N GLU A 367 21.43 -1.07 -11.31
CA GLU A 367 21.21 0.19 -12.01
C GLU A 367 19.88 0.82 -11.61
N ASN A 368 18.85 0.00 -11.45
CA ASN A 368 17.51 0.44 -11.06
C ASN A 368 17.50 1.03 -9.65
N ILE A 369 18.16 0.37 -8.68
CA ILE A 369 18.32 0.88 -7.32
C ILE A 369 19.20 2.13 -7.30
N SER A 370 20.28 2.14 -8.08
CA SER A 370 21.15 3.32 -8.22
C SER A 370 20.38 4.53 -8.75
N GLU A 371 19.43 4.35 -9.68
CA GLU A 371 18.55 5.42 -10.14
C GLU A 371 17.59 5.94 -9.05
N ILE A 372 17.17 5.10 -8.10
CA ILE A 372 16.36 5.55 -6.95
C ILE A 372 17.19 6.39 -5.99
N VAL A 373 18.39 5.93 -5.66
CA VAL A 373 19.27 6.62 -4.69
C VAL A 373 19.83 7.92 -5.30
N PHE A 374 20.24 7.86 -6.56
CA PHE A 374 20.81 8.94 -7.35
C PHE A 374 19.91 9.21 -8.58
N PRO A 375 18.80 9.98 -8.38
CA PRO A 375 17.85 10.29 -9.43
C PRO A 375 18.52 10.99 -10.62
N LEU A 376 17.96 10.83 -11.81
CA LEU A 376 18.54 11.39 -13.04
C LEU A 376 18.74 12.90 -12.92
N SER A 377 17.77 13.61 -12.33
CA SER A 377 17.87 15.06 -12.07
C SER A 377 19.01 15.49 -11.15
N SER A 378 19.63 14.57 -10.40
CA SER A 378 20.81 14.85 -9.56
C SER A 378 22.14 14.59 -10.28
N ARG A 379 22.12 14.03 -11.49
CA ARG A 379 23.33 13.68 -12.25
C ARG A 379 23.82 14.88 -13.04
N GLN A 380 25.15 15.03 -13.16
CA GLN A 380 25.76 16.12 -13.96
C GLN A 380 25.29 16.12 -15.42
N SER A 381 25.04 14.94 -16.00
CA SER A 381 24.53 14.79 -17.37
C SER A 381 23.15 15.42 -17.60
N PHE A 382 22.31 15.52 -16.56
CA PHE A 382 21.01 16.19 -16.61
C PHE A 382 21.16 17.72 -16.61
N CYS A 383 22.19 18.25 -15.97
CA CYS A 383 22.47 19.69 -15.95
C CYS A 383 23.08 20.18 -17.27
N GLN A 384 23.92 19.37 -17.93
CA GLN A 384 24.61 19.75 -19.18
C GLN A 384 23.66 19.90 -20.38
N THR A 385 22.47 19.29 -20.35
CA THR A 385 21.46 19.47 -21.40
C THR A 385 20.89 20.88 -21.44
N ASN A 386 21.00 21.66 -20.35
CA ASN A 386 20.52 23.04 -20.30
C ASN A 386 21.37 23.99 -21.16
N GLN A 387 22.68 23.74 -21.27
CA GLN A 387 23.62 24.61 -21.96
C GLN A 387 23.68 24.40 -23.48
N LYS A 388 23.06 23.33 -24.01
CA LYS A 388 23.04 23.04 -25.45
C LYS A 388 21.74 23.49 -26.13
N SER A 389 20.79 24.04 -25.38
CA SER A 389 19.46 24.45 -25.85
C SER A 389 19.16 25.95 -25.67
N GLU A 390 20.12 26.73 -25.17
CA GLU A 390 20.19 28.18 -25.32
C GLU A 390 21.11 28.51 -26.49
#